data_AF-A0A4Y8C7S0-F1
#
_entry.id   AF-A0A4Y8C7S0-F1
#
_cell.length_a   1.000
_cell.length_b   1.000
_cell.length_c   1.000
_cell.angle_alpha   90.00
_cell.angle_beta   90.00
_cell.angle_gamma   90.00
#
_symmetry.space_group_name_H-M   'P 1'
#
loop_
_entity.id
_entity.type
_entity.pdbx_description
1 polymer ?
#
loop_
_entity_poly.entity_id
_entity_poly.type
_entity_poly.pdbx_seq_one_letter_code
_entity_poly.pdbx_strand_id
1 'polypeptide(L)'
;ENIPSLADWAKDKMLVLIKQNLEQAKIKIDNYVSERSYYDALNATLESLKEHKGIYEQEGKIWLASSQKGDEKDRVIIREDGRGTYLAADIVYHKDKMSRGYGKCINIWGADHHGYIPRMK
;
A
#
# COMPACT_ATOMS: atom_id res chain seq x y z
N GLU A 1 12.48 -10.32 24.75
CA GLU A 1 12.02 -8.93 25.03
C GLU A 1 12.69 -7.85 24.16
N ASN A 2 13.94 -7.99 23.71
CA ASN A 2 14.62 -6.93 22.92
C ASN A 2 14.44 -6.96 21.39
N ILE A 3 13.66 -7.92 20.85
CA ILE A 3 13.56 -8.13 19.39
C ILE A 3 12.99 -6.89 18.66
N PRO A 4 11.87 -6.28 19.10
CA PRO A 4 11.31 -5.11 18.40
C PRO A 4 12.26 -3.92 18.38
N SER A 5 12.93 -3.64 19.51
CA SER A 5 13.90 -2.54 19.61
C SER A 5 15.12 -2.76 18.70
N LEU A 6 15.61 -4.00 18.63
CA LEU A 6 16.71 -4.35 17.74
C LEU A 6 16.28 -4.31 16.27
N ALA A 7 15.05 -4.72 15.96
CA ALA A 7 14.49 -4.64 14.61
C ALA A 7 14.30 -3.19 14.14
N ASP A 8 13.81 -2.29 15.01
CA ASP A 8 13.68 -0.86 14.71
C ASP A 8 15.04 -0.22 14.43
N TRP A 9 16.06 -0.53 15.26
CA TRP A 9 17.45 -0.11 14.99
C TRP A 9 17.97 -0.69 13.67
N ALA A 10 17.73 -1.98 13.41
CA ALA A 10 18.24 -2.68 12.24
C ALA A 10 17.63 -2.14 10.95
N LYS A 11 16.31 -1.88 10.89
CA LYS A 11 15.67 -1.32 9.68
C LYS A 11 16.24 0.05 9.33
N ASP A 12 16.60 0.86 10.33
CA ASP A 12 17.16 2.20 10.10
C ASP A 12 18.58 2.10 9.54
N LYS A 13 19.38 1.14 10.05
CA LYS A 13 20.71 0.83 9.47
C LYS A 13 20.61 0.30 8.05
N MET A 14 19.64 -0.57 7.76
CA MET A 14 19.41 -1.06 6.40
C MET A 14 18.95 0.05 5.46
N LEU A 15 18.12 0.99 5.92
CA LEU A 15 17.72 2.13 5.09
C LEU A 15 18.92 3.06 4.76
N VAL A 16 19.86 3.25 5.69
CA VAL A 16 21.13 3.95 5.41
C VAL A 16 21.92 3.21 4.34
N LEU A 17 22.05 1.88 4.44
CA LEU A 17 22.75 1.06 3.45
C LEU A 17 22.10 1.15 2.07
N ILE A 18 20.77 1.04 1.98
CA ILE A 18 20.01 1.17 0.72
C ILE A 18 20.27 2.53 0.06
N LYS A 19 20.22 3.63 0.84
CA LYS A 19 20.51 4.97 0.34
C LYS A 19 21.94 5.07 -0.22
N GLN A 20 22.91 4.45 0.44
CA GLN A 20 24.30 4.40 -0.06
C GLN A 20 24.44 3.57 -1.33
N ASN A 21 23.74 2.44 -1.46
CA ASN A 21 23.76 1.64 -2.68
C ASN A 21 23.15 2.38 -3.88
N LEU A 22 22.06 3.13 -3.66
CA LEU A 22 21.48 4.00 -4.69
C LEU A 22 22.48 5.11 -5.09
N GLU A 23 23.15 5.74 -4.12
CA GLU A 23 24.14 6.79 -4.39
C GLU A 23 25.36 6.28 -5.18
N GLN A 24 25.80 5.05 -4.93
CA GLN A 24 26.86 4.40 -5.72
C GLN A 24 26.49 4.32 -7.20
N ALA A 25 25.21 4.07 -7.49
CA ALA A 25 24.62 4.09 -8.83
C ALA A 25 24.17 5.50 -9.28
N LYS A 26 24.51 6.56 -8.54
CA LYS A 26 24.14 7.97 -8.82
C LYS A 26 22.64 8.25 -8.77
N ILE A 27 21.89 7.48 -7.97
CA ILE A 27 20.45 7.64 -7.78
C ILE A 27 20.18 8.27 -6.42
N LYS A 28 19.44 9.39 -6.41
CA LYS A 28 18.88 10.00 -5.19
C LYS A 28 17.36 10.00 -5.28
N ILE A 29 16.70 9.50 -4.24
CA ILE A 29 15.24 9.58 -4.06
C ILE A 29 14.98 10.67 -3.03
N ASP A 30 14.16 11.66 -3.39
CA ASP A 30 13.97 12.86 -2.57
C ASP A 30 13.11 12.60 -1.33
N ASN A 31 12.20 11.63 -1.38
CA ASN A 31 11.27 11.36 -0.29
C ASN A 31 11.17 9.86 0.01
N TYR A 32 11.40 9.50 1.28
CA TYR A 32 11.21 8.15 1.81
C TYR A 32 10.08 8.19 2.84
N VAL A 33 9.05 7.37 2.63
CA VAL A 33 7.86 7.32 3.50
C VAL A 33 7.80 5.99 4.26
N SER A 34 7.17 6.00 5.43
CA SER A 34 7.04 4.83 6.30
C SER A 34 5.61 4.28 6.23
N GLU A 35 5.45 2.96 6.09
CA GLU A 35 4.14 2.32 6.18
C GLU A 35 3.44 2.61 7.51
N ARG A 36 4.20 2.63 8.62
CA ARG A 36 3.68 2.88 9.97
C ARG A 36 2.92 4.21 10.08
N SER A 37 3.21 5.22 9.26
CA SER A 37 2.49 6.51 9.30
C SER A 37 1.12 6.47 8.61
N TYR A 38 0.76 5.37 7.95
CA TYR A 38 -0.51 5.22 7.24
C TYR A 38 -1.54 4.36 7.98
N TYR A 39 -1.20 3.79 9.14
CA TYR A 39 -2.13 2.95 9.90
C TYR A 39 -3.42 3.70 10.28
N ASP A 40 -3.30 4.96 10.69
CA ASP A 40 -4.46 5.79 11.03
C ASP A 40 -5.28 6.23 9.80
N ALA A 41 -4.70 6.15 8.60
CA ALA A 41 -5.35 6.55 7.35
C ALA A 41 -6.22 5.44 6.73
N LEU A 42 -6.18 4.23 7.29
CA LEU A 42 -6.95 3.09 6.78
C LEU A 42 -8.45 3.35 6.84
N ASN A 43 -8.96 3.83 7.97
CA ASN A 43 -10.41 4.07 8.16
C ASN A 43 -10.95 5.10 7.17
N ALA A 44 -10.25 6.23 6.98
CA ALA A 44 -10.64 7.24 6.00
C ALA A 44 -10.64 6.71 4.55
N THR A 45 -9.79 5.73 4.26
CA THR A 45 -9.75 5.06 2.96
C THR A 45 -10.92 4.11 2.78
N LEU A 46 -11.28 3.34 3.81
CA LEU A 46 -12.45 2.46 3.80
C LEU A 46 -13.75 3.24 3.62
N GLU A 47 -13.92 4.37 4.32
CA GLU A 47 -15.12 5.22 4.17
C GLU A 47 -15.23 5.78 2.74
N SER A 48 -14.12 6.28 2.18
CA SER A 48 -14.11 6.75 0.79
C SER A 48 -14.47 5.64 -0.21
N LEU A 49 -13.98 4.41 -0.01
CA LEU A 49 -14.37 3.27 -0.83
C LEU A 49 -15.86 2.92 -0.68
N LYS A 50 -16.40 3.03 0.53
CA LYS A 50 -17.81 2.77 0.84
C LYS A 50 -18.74 3.78 0.17
N GLU A 51 -18.39 5.07 0.21
CA GLU A 51 -19.12 6.14 -0.49
C GLU A 51 -19.25 5.88 -1.99
N HIS A 52 -18.22 5.28 -2.59
CA HIS A 52 -18.19 4.91 -4.01
C HIS A 52 -18.73 3.51 -4.29
N LYS A 53 -19.34 2.84 -3.30
CA LYS A 53 -19.86 1.46 -3.38
C LYS A 53 -18.80 0.45 -3.84
N GLY A 54 -17.52 0.71 -3.53
CA GLY A 54 -16.38 -0.09 -3.94
C GLY A 54 -16.08 -1.26 -3.01
N ILE A 55 -16.72 -1.33 -1.83
CA ILE A 55 -16.48 -2.39 -0.85
C ILE A 55 -17.79 -2.99 -0.33
N TYR A 56 -17.71 -4.26 0.09
CA TYR A 56 -18.82 -5.00 0.70
C TYR A 56 -18.29 -5.95 1.77
N GLU A 57 -19.17 -6.38 2.67
CA GLU A 57 -18.85 -7.35 3.71
C GLU A 57 -19.37 -8.74 3.32
N GLN A 58 -18.54 -9.77 3.48
CA GLN A 58 -18.92 -11.17 3.26
C GLN A 58 -18.01 -12.08 4.09
N GLU A 59 -18.59 -13.05 4.80
CA GLU A 59 -17.87 -14.01 5.65
C GLU A 59 -16.99 -13.34 6.73
N GLY A 60 -17.47 -12.23 7.30
CA GLY A 60 -16.72 -11.46 8.30
C GLY A 60 -15.49 -10.72 7.76
N LYS A 61 -15.32 -10.66 6.44
CA LYS A 61 -14.25 -9.94 5.76
C LYS A 61 -14.81 -8.76 4.99
N ILE A 62 -13.99 -7.73 4.81
CA ILE A 62 -14.31 -6.63 3.89
C ILE A 62 -13.58 -6.87 2.57
N TRP A 63 -14.35 -6.86 1.49
CA TRP A 63 -13.91 -7.11 0.13
C TRP A 63 -13.98 -5.83 -0.69
N LEU A 64 -12.98 -5.64 -1.56
CA LEU A 64 -12.99 -4.69 -2.66
C LEU A 64 -13.69 -5.35 -3.85
N ALA A 65 -14.75 -4.71 -4.36
CA ALA A 65 -15.51 -5.13 -5.54
C ALA A 65 -14.74 -4.85 -6.85
N SER A 66 -13.46 -5.24 -6.91
CA SER A 66 -12.55 -4.94 -8.02
C SER A 66 -12.95 -5.63 -9.32
N SER A 67 -13.68 -6.75 -9.27
CA SER A 67 -14.20 -7.42 -10.47
C SER A 67 -15.16 -6.53 -11.27
N GLN A 68 -15.91 -5.65 -10.58
CA GLN A 68 -16.77 -4.65 -11.22
C GLN A 68 -15.99 -3.57 -12.00
N LYS A 69 -14.67 -3.52 -11.82
CA LYS A 69 -13.73 -2.59 -12.48
C LYS A 69 -12.71 -3.30 -13.38
N GLY A 70 -12.93 -4.57 -13.70
CA GLY A 70 -12.11 -5.32 -14.65
C GLY A 70 -10.92 -6.07 -14.05
N ASP A 71 -10.89 -6.23 -12.72
CA ASP A 71 -10.03 -7.23 -12.08
C ASP A 71 -10.59 -8.65 -12.28
N GLU A 72 -9.73 -9.66 -12.16
CA GLU A 72 -10.10 -11.07 -12.34
C GLU A 72 -11.16 -11.54 -11.32
N LYS A 73 -11.05 -11.05 -10.08
CA LYS A 73 -11.95 -11.35 -8.96
C LYS A 73 -11.81 -10.31 -7.87
N ASP A 74 -12.82 -10.24 -7.01
CA ASP A 74 -12.82 -9.38 -5.84
C ASP A 74 -11.69 -9.75 -4.86
N ARG A 75 -11.22 -8.75 -4.10
CA ARG A 75 -10.02 -8.88 -3.25
C ARG A 75 -10.35 -8.55 -1.81
N VAL A 76 -9.90 -9.38 -0.88
CA VAL A 76 -10.01 -9.10 0.55
C VAL A 76 -9.10 -7.91 0.91
N ILE A 77 -9.68 -6.88 1.53
CA ILE A 77 -8.94 -5.73 2.06
C ILE A 77 -8.84 -5.78 3.59
N ILE A 78 -9.88 -6.24 4.29
CA ILE A 78 -9.84 -6.51 5.75
C ILE A 78 -10.17 -7.97 5.99
N ARG A 79 -9.33 -8.65 6.77
CA ARG A 79 -9.50 -10.05 7.16
C ARG A 79 -10.55 -10.20 8.26
N GLU A 80 -10.96 -11.44 8.51
CA GLU A 80 -11.89 -11.81 9.59
C GLU A 80 -11.40 -11.43 10.99
N ASP A 81 -10.09 -11.23 11.17
CA ASP A 81 -9.47 -10.78 12.42
C ASP A 81 -9.34 -9.24 12.53
N GLY A 82 -9.94 -8.50 11.59
CA GLY A 82 -9.92 -7.04 11.55
C GLY A 82 -8.64 -6.41 11.00
N ARG A 83 -7.60 -7.20 10.67
CA ARG A 83 -6.35 -6.65 10.12
C ARG A 83 -6.46 -6.36 8.63
N GLY A 84 -5.87 -5.23 8.22
CA GLY A 84 -5.70 -4.89 6.80
C GLY A 84 -4.75 -5.85 6.08
N THR A 85 -5.01 -6.09 4.80
CA THR A 85 -4.10 -6.84 3.91
C THR A 85 -3.04 -5.91 3.32
N TYR A 86 -2.02 -6.49 2.65
CA TYR A 86 -1.06 -5.69 1.88
C TYR A 86 -1.73 -4.84 0.80
N LEU A 87 -2.83 -5.34 0.20
CA LEU A 87 -3.62 -4.55 -0.75
C LEU A 87 -4.26 -3.33 -0.07
N ALA A 88 -4.73 -3.46 1.16
CA ALA A 88 -5.26 -2.31 1.90
C ALA A 88 -4.18 -1.24 2.13
N ALA A 89 -2.96 -1.65 2.52
CA ALA A 89 -1.83 -0.73 2.66
C ALA A 89 -1.48 -0.04 1.32
N ASP A 90 -1.46 -0.79 0.22
CA ASP A 90 -1.23 -0.25 -1.13
C ASP A 90 -2.29 0.80 -1.52
N ILE A 91 -3.57 0.53 -1.27
CA ILE A 91 -4.67 1.44 -1.59
C ILE A 91 -4.54 2.73 -0.79
N VAL A 92 -4.28 2.63 0.52
CA VAL A 92 -4.09 3.80 1.40
C VAL A 92 -2.94 4.67 0.88
N TYR A 93 -1.80 4.06 0.53
CA TYR A 93 -0.66 4.81 0.02
C TYR A 93 -0.91 5.42 -1.35
N HIS A 94 -1.60 4.71 -2.25
CA HIS A 94 -1.95 5.24 -3.57
C HIS A 94 -2.97 6.37 -3.49
N LYS A 95 -3.95 6.30 -2.57
CA LYS A 95 -4.89 7.39 -2.31
C LYS A 95 -4.16 8.67 -1.91
N ASP A 96 -3.19 8.58 -1.00
CA ASP A 96 -2.33 9.72 -0.65
C ASP A 96 -1.60 10.25 -1.89
N LYS A 97 -0.80 9.42 -2.58
CA LYS A 97 -0.05 9.84 -3.78
C LYS A 97 -0.92 10.56 -4.81
N MET A 98 -2.10 10.03 -5.11
CA MET A 98 -3.03 10.60 -6.10
C MET A 98 -3.66 11.91 -5.64
N SER A 99 -3.77 12.14 -4.32
CA SER A 99 -4.35 13.37 -3.76
C SER A 99 -3.39 14.56 -3.68
N ARG A 100 -2.10 14.36 -3.98
CA ARG A 100 -1.04 15.41 -3.87
C ARG A 100 -1.05 16.47 -4.99
N GLY A 101 -1.98 16.39 -5.95
CA GLY A 101 -2.13 17.39 -7.02
C GLY A 101 -1.19 17.23 -8.23
N TYR A 102 -0.47 16.11 -8.35
CA TYR A 102 0.32 15.79 -9.54
C TYR A 102 -0.58 15.39 -10.71
N GLY A 103 -0.22 15.78 -11.94
CA GLY A 103 -0.97 15.39 -13.14
C GLY A 103 -0.90 13.89 -13.46
N LYS A 104 0.15 13.20 -13.02
CA LYS A 104 0.33 11.74 -13.16
C LYS A 104 1.11 11.18 -11.97
N CYS A 105 0.77 9.95 -11.57
CA CYS A 105 1.59 9.12 -10.69
C CYS A 105 2.15 7.95 -11.51
N ILE A 106 3.47 7.70 -11.42
CA ILE A 106 4.15 6.65 -12.17
C ILE A 106 4.70 5.62 -11.17
N ASN A 107 4.36 4.35 -11.39
CA ASN A 107 4.91 3.21 -10.66
C ASN A 107 5.87 2.44 -11.58
N ILE A 108 7.00 1.97 -11.02
CA ILE A 108 7.95 1.09 -11.72
C ILE A 108 7.93 -0.24 -10.99
N TRP A 109 7.36 -1.27 -11.63
CA TRP A 109 7.23 -2.62 -11.08
C TRP A 109 7.94 -3.64 -11.98
N GLY A 110 8.29 -4.80 -11.42
CA GLY A 110 8.74 -5.95 -12.21
C GLY A 110 7.62 -6.45 -13.13
N ALA A 111 7.99 -6.99 -14.30
CA ALA A 111 7.02 -7.46 -15.29
C ALA A 111 6.13 -8.62 -14.78
N ASP A 112 6.63 -9.38 -13.81
CA ASP A 112 5.92 -10.43 -13.07
C ASP A 112 4.72 -9.91 -12.25
N HIS A 113 4.63 -8.60 -12.02
CA HIS A 113 3.51 -7.97 -11.32
C HIS A 113 2.36 -7.53 -12.24
N HIS A 114 2.37 -7.90 -13.52
CA HIS A 114 1.34 -7.51 -14.49
C HIS A 114 -0.09 -7.82 -14.01
N GLY A 115 -0.32 -9.00 -13.39
CA GLY A 115 -1.63 -9.38 -12.86
C GLY A 115 -2.10 -8.57 -11.63
N TYR A 116 -1.24 -7.72 -11.07
CA TYR A 116 -1.59 -6.81 -9.98
C TYR A 116 -2.16 -5.48 -10.48
N ILE A 117 -1.94 -5.12 -11.74
CA ILE A 117 -2.37 -3.82 -12.29
C ILE A 117 -3.90 -3.61 -12.20
N PRO A 118 -4.76 -4.57 -12.60
CA PRO A 118 -6.20 -4.34 -12.65
C PRO A 118 -6.84 -4.00 -11.29
N ARG A 119 -6.28 -4.50 -10.19
CA ARG A 119 -6.85 -4.28 -8.84
C ARG A 119 -6.47 -2.94 -8.21
N MET A 120 -5.52 -2.23 -8.81
CA MET A 120 -5.03 -0.92 -8.34
C MET A 120 -5.41 0.24 -9.28
N LYS A 121 -6.12 -0.06 -10.38
CA LYS A 121 -6.48 0.89 -11.42
C LYS A 121 -7.80 1.61 -11.12
#